data_AF-A0A0M0JNE7-F1
#
_entry.id   AF-A0A0M0JNE7-F1
#
_cell.length_a   1.000
_cell.length_b   1.000
_cell.length_c   1.000
_cell.angle_alpha   90.00
_cell.angle_beta   90.00
_cell.angle_gamma   90.00
#
_symmetry.space_group_name_H-M   'P 1'
#
loop_
_entity.id
_entity.type
_entity.pdbx_description
1 polymer ?
#
loop_
_entity_poly.entity_id
_entity_poly.type
_entity_poly.pdbx_seq_one_letter_code
_entity_poly.pdbx_strand_id
1 'polypeptide(L)'
;MGLAQENASLDDGDDTNLDGIDDAVAVAAQAARAAEAEAKSAGEQLAGMLRVRGGMGAGASALTGESPDADIKAAYEGASAQERSVFLVKVGEQEKRKLAMGAPPEIIRVLSGLDDRLADALRAGDIKLLSVSWLRRLRRQPNKRRLKRRQELEALFLASGKKSPFLSAEEAIALLRRGNRGVGALTHGWLSPGECDPNGARLDMVLAALEEHPQIEGIFWDYASLFQNLPDRDRTPDESAAFKRAIMVMADVYASAVGTTVLQSREIPPRPEAFD
;
A
#
# COMPACT_ATOMS: atom_id res chain seq x y z
N MET A 1 62.52 40.37 -59.52
CA MET A 1 61.20 40.61 -60.14
C MET A 1 60.17 40.05 -59.16
N GLY A 2 59.31 40.78 -58.46
CA GLY A 2 58.72 42.07 -58.75
C GLY A 2 57.26 41.87 -59.19
N LEU A 3 56.32 42.12 -58.26
CA LEU A 3 54.88 42.47 -58.43
C LEU A 3 53.93 41.34 -58.91
N ALA A 4 52.66 41.22 -58.51
CA ALA A 4 51.80 41.90 -57.52
C ALA A 4 50.48 41.11 -57.34
N GLN A 5 49.87 41.29 -56.15
CA GLN A 5 48.44 41.31 -55.76
C GLN A 5 47.43 40.23 -56.20
N GLU A 6 46.73 39.68 -55.20
CA GLU A 6 45.29 39.93 -55.00
C GLU A 6 44.88 39.71 -53.53
N ASN A 7 44.06 40.62 -52.99
CA ASN A 7 43.47 40.58 -51.65
C ASN A 7 42.20 39.72 -51.67
N ALA A 8 42.04 38.82 -50.70
CA ALA A 8 40.73 38.31 -50.30
C ALA A 8 40.71 38.13 -48.77
N SER A 9 39.80 38.88 -48.16
CA SER A 9 39.41 38.89 -46.76
C SER A 9 38.97 37.52 -46.25
N LEU A 10 39.50 37.11 -45.09
CA LEU A 10 38.96 36.05 -44.25
C LEU A 10 38.64 36.66 -42.88
N ASP A 11 37.38 37.06 -42.75
CA ASP A 11 36.63 37.01 -41.51
C ASP A 11 36.15 35.57 -41.37
N ASP A 12 36.34 34.98 -40.19
CA ASP A 12 35.53 33.89 -39.67
C ASP A 12 35.82 33.82 -38.17
N GLY A 13 34.96 34.51 -37.40
CA GLY A 13 34.90 34.41 -35.96
C GLY A 13 34.71 32.96 -35.53
N ASP A 14 35.60 32.51 -34.65
CA ASP A 14 35.46 31.28 -33.88
C ASP A 14 34.40 31.51 -32.78
N ASP A 15 33.12 31.57 -33.19
CA ASP A 15 31.99 31.44 -32.28
C ASP A 15 31.82 29.95 -31.97
N THR A 16 32.46 29.52 -30.89
CA THR A 16 32.17 28.26 -30.22
C THR A 16 30.75 28.33 -29.64
N ASN A 17 29.76 27.96 -30.44
CA ASN A 17 28.38 27.73 -30.01
C ASN A 17 28.34 26.62 -28.94
N LEU A 18 28.47 27.01 -27.68
CA LEU A 18 28.19 26.19 -26.50
C LEU A 18 26.69 26.17 -26.14
N ASP A 19 25.86 26.87 -26.90
CA ASP A 19 24.44 27.10 -26.58
C ASP A 19 23.53 25.87 -26.82
N GLY A 20 24.05 24.78 -27.40
CA GLY A 20 23.25 23.58 -27.73
C GLY A 20 23.19 22.50 -26.64
N ILE A 21 24.02 22.58 -25.60
CA ILE A 21 24.10 21.53 -24.56
C ILE A 21 23.05 21.77 -23.47
N ASP A 22 22.78 23.02 -23.13
CA ASP A 22 21.81 23.38 -22.09
C ASP A 22 20.36 23.08 -22.53
N ASP A 23 20.03 23.28 -23.80
CA ASP A 23 18.70 22.97 -24.34
C ASP A 23 18.42 21.47 -24.38
N ALA A 24 19.39 20.63 -24.74
CA ALA A 24 19.23 19.18 -24.73
C ALA A 24 19.05 18.61 -23.31
N VAL A 25 19.77 19.16 -22.33
CA VAL A 25 19.64 18.80 -20.91
C VAL A 25 18.29 19.28 -20.36
N ALA A 26 17.83 20.48 -20.75
CA ALA A 26 16.52 21.00 -20.37
C ALA A 26 15.36 20.16 -20.94
N VAL A 27 15.46 19.72 -22.20
CA VAL A 27 14.48 18.83 -22.84
C VAL A 27 14.47 17.46 -22.15
N ALA A 28 15.63 16.88 -21.83
CA ALA A 28 15.70 15.63 -21.08
C ALA A 28 15.10 15.74 -19.68
N ALA A 29 15.33 16.86 -18.98
CA ALA A 29 14.75 17.12 -17.67
C ALA A 29 13.23 17.32 -17.72
N GLN A 30 12.71 17.98 -18.77
CA GLN A 30 11.28 18.09 -19.01
C GLN A 30 10.63 16.75 -19.34
N ALA A 31 11.27 15.93 -20.18
CA ALA A 31 10.79 14.59 -20.49
C ALA A 31 10.76 13.69 -19.23
N ALA A 32 11.78 13.78 -18.37
CA ALA A 32 11.81 13.06 -17.11
C ALA A 32 10.69 13.52 -16.15
N ARG A 33 10.47 14.83 -16.03
CA ARG A 33 9.37 15.40 -15.22
C ARG A 33 7.99 15.04 -15.77
N ALA A 34 7.82 15.02 -17.09
CA ALA A 34 6.58 14.61 -17.73
C ALA A 34 6.30 13.12 -17.48
N ALA A 35 7.31 12.26 -17.63
CA ALA A 35 7.20 10.83 -17.32
C ALA A 35 6.92 10.59 -15.82
N GLU A 36 7.51 11.37 -14.92
CA GLU A 36 7.24 11.33 -13.48
C GLU A 36 5.82 11.78 -13.17
N ALA A 37 5.34 12.85 -13.80
CA ALA A 37 3.97 13.33 -13.65
C ALA A 37 2.92 12.35 -14.19
N GLU A 38 3.19 11.73 -15.34
CA GLU A 38 2.33 10.69 -15.93
C GLU A 38 2.33 9.43 -15.07
N ALA A 39 3.49 8.99 -14.57
CA ALA A 39 3.58 7.86 -13.63
C ALA A 39 2.86 8.17 -12.31
N LYS A 40 2.92 9.41 -11.83
CA LYS A 40 2.20 9.86 -10.64
C LYS A 40 0.69 9.87 -10.88
N SER A 41 0.23 10.41 -12.01
CA SER A 41 -1.19 10.42 -12.38
C SER A 41 -1.74 9.00 -12.56
N ALA A 42 -1.01 8.12 -13.23
CA ALA A 42 -1.36 6.70 -13.33
C ALA A 42 -1.39 6.02 -11.95
N GLY A 43 -0.44 6.36 -11.07
CA GLY A 43 -0.40 5.91 -9.68
C GLY A 43 -1.64 6.34 -8.89
N GLU A 44 -2.04 7.61 -8.99
CA GLU A 44 -3.24 8.17 -8.35
C GLU A 44 -4.53 7.52 -8.88
N GLN A 45 -4.62 7.27 -10.19
CA GLN A 45 -5.72 6.53 -10.78
C GLN A 45 -5.80 5.10 -10.25
N LEU A 46 -4.67 4.37 -10.22
CA LEU A 46 -4.58 3.01 -9.70
C LEU A 46 -4.88 2.95 -8.19
N ALA A 47 -4.41 3.91 -7.41
CA ALA A 47 -4.72 4.02 -5.98
C ALA A 47 -6.22 4.26 -5.76
N GLY A 48 -6.85 5.12 -6.58
CA GLY A 48 -8.30 5.36 -6.57
C GLY A 48 -9.15 4.11 -6.84
N MET A 49 -8.58 3.08 -7.46
CA MET A 49 -9.23 1.78 -7.68
C MET A 49 -9.28 0.92 -6.41
N LEU A 50 -8.53 1.24 -5.35
CA LEU A 50 -8.52 0.50 -4.09
C LEU A 50 -9.11 1.36 -2.96
N ARG A 51 -10.23 0.92 -2.41
CA ARG A 51 -10.80 1.52 -1.20
C ARG A 51 -10.10 0.94 0.02
N VAL A 52 -9.59 1.83 0.89
CA VAL A 52 -9.06 1.43 2.19
C VAL A 52 -10.12 1.58 3.26
N ARG A 53 -10.36 0.52 4.03
CA ARG A 53 -11.25 0.53 5.20
C ARG A 53 -10.46 0.21 6.46
N GLY A 54 -10.56 1.08 7.46
CA GLY A 54 -10.25 0.72 8.85
C GLY A 54 -11.33 -0.22 9.36
N GLY A 55 -10.94 -1.38 9.89
CA GLY A 55 -11.82 -2.33 10.56
C GLY A 55 -12.42 -1.72 11.82
N MET A 56 -13.48 -0.93 11.65
CA MET A 56 -14.49 -0.66 12.65
C MET A 56 -15.79 -0.48 11.86
N GLY A 57 -16.68 -1.46 11.94
CA GLY A 57 -18.02 -1.35 11.38
C GLY A 57 -18.70 -0.09 11.93
N ALA A 58 -19.64 0.45 11.14
CA ALA A 58 -20.44 1.61 11.52
C ALA A 58 -20.98 1.47 12.96
N GLY A 59 -20.72 2.48 13.81
CA GLY A 59 -21.30 2.57 15.14
C GLY A 59 -20.28 2.64 16.29
N ALA A 60 -19.53 3.72 16.37
CA ALA A 60 -18.89 4.13 17.62
C ALA A 60 -18.95 5.66 17.74
N SER A 61 -20.16 6.20 17.71
CA SER A 61 -20.42 7.57 18.13
C SER A 61 -21.43 7.51 19.26
N ALA A 62 -20.93 7.26 20.48
CA ALA A 62 -21.55 7.65 21.74
C ALA A 62 -20.85 6.90 22.87
N LEU A 63 -19.70 7.37 23.35
CA LEU A 63 -19.25 7.11 24.72
C LEU A 63 -18.20 8.16 25.13
N THR A 64 -18.67 9.35 25.51
CA THR A 64 -18.06 10.14 26.61
C THR A 64 -19.18 10.86 27.34
N GLY A 65 -19.48 10.39 28.55
CA GLY A 65 -20.52 10.91 29.44
C GLY A 65 -20.10 12.16 30.21
N GLU A 66 -19.39 13.09 29.59
CA GLU A 66 -19.16 14.43 30.13
C GLU A 66 -19.44 15.43 29.02
N SER A 67 -20.55 16.15 29.13
CA SER A 67 -20.93 17.17 28.16
C SER A 67 -19.91 18.31 28.18
N PRO A 68 -19.22 18.61 27.07
CA PRO A 68 -18.33 19.78 26.97
C PRO A 68 -19.08 21.12 27.02
N ASP A 69 -20.41 21.09 27.03
CA ASP A 69 -21.24 22.30 26.90
C ASP A 69 -21.08 23.27 28.06
N ALA A 70 -20.73 22.80 29.27
CA ALA A 70 -20.58 23.69 30.43
C ALA A 70 -19.35 24.60 30.29
N ASP A 71 -18.21 24.04 29.87
CA ASP A 71 -16.94 24.77 29.72
C ASP A 71 -16.94 25.67 28.49
N ILE A 72 -17.59 25.24 27.41
CA ILE A 72 -17.78 26.07 26.20
C ILE A 72 -18.70 27.24 26.53
N LYS A 73 -19.83 27.02 27.24
CA LYS A 73 -20.76 28.09 27.58
C LYS A 73 -20.14 29.13 28.53
N ALA A 74 -19.37 28.68 29.52
CA ALA A 74 -18.64 29.57 30.43
C ALA A 74 -17.56 30.41 29.73
N ALA A 75 -16.91 29.87 28.68
CA ALA A 75 -15.92 30.61 27.88
C ALA A 75 -16.54 31.60 26.87
N TYR A 76 -17.84 31.51 26.60
CA TYR A 76 -18.54 32.38 25.65
C TYR A 76 -19.13 33.65 26.30
N GLU A 77 -19.41 33.64 27.60
CA GLU A 77 -19.89 34.81 28.33
C GLU A 77 -18.71 35.74 28.70
N GLY A 78 -18.59 36.87 28.00
CA GLY A 78 -17.63 37.94 28.31
C GLY A 78 -16.35 38.00 27.47
N ALA A 79 -16.05 36.99 26.65
CA ALA A 79 -14.86 36.97 25.79
C ALA A 79 -15.05 37.77 24.47
N SER A 80 -14.02 38.50 24.05
CA SER A 80 -13.97 39.22 22.77
C SER A 80 -13.92 38.26 21.58
N ALA A 81 -14.27 38.73 20.38
CA ALA A 81 -14.26 37.92 19.16
C ALA A 81 -12.88 37.29 18.84
N GLN A 82 -11.80 38.00 19.16
CA GLN A 82 -10.44 37.50 18.98
C GLN A 82 -10.11 36.35 19.94
N GLU A 83 -10.51 36.44 21.20
CA GLU A 83 -10.29 35.39 22.21
C GLU A 83 -11.07 34.11 21.88
N ARG A 84 -12.30 34.27 21.36
CA ARG A 84 -13.14 33.16 20.87
C ARG A 84 -12.48 32.42 19.71
N SER A 85 -11.86 33.16 18.78
CA SER A 85 -11.15 32.57 17.63
C SER A 85 -9.93 31.75 18.06
N VAL A 86 -9.14 32.26 19.01
CA VAL A 86 -7.95 31.56 19.53
C VAL A 86 -8.33 30.30 20.30
N PHE A 87 -9.42 30.34 21.07
CA PHE A 87 -9.93 29.19 21.82
C PHE A 87 -10.39 28.07 20.87
N LEU A 88 -11.17 28.39 19.83
CA LEU A 88 -11.62 27.41 18.84
C LEU A 88 -10.46 26.76 18.06
N VAL A 89 -9.42 27.53 17.72
CA VAL A 89 -8.21 26.98 17.08
C VAL A 89 -7.48 26.02 18.02
N LYS A 90 -7.33 26.36 19.30
CA LYS A 90 -6.71 25.48 20.30
C LYS A 90 -7.49 24.20 20.54
N VAL A 91 -8.82 24.28 20.64
CA VAL A 91 -9.69 23.10 20.77
C VAL A 91 -9.56 22.22 19.53
N GLY A 92 -9.60 22.81 18.33
CA GLY A 92 -9.38 22.09 17.07
C GLY A 92 -8.00 21.44 16.96
N GLU A 93 -6.94 22.08 17.46
CA GLU A 93 -5.59 21.49 17.53
C GLU A 93 -5.49 20.38 18.58
N GLN A 94 -6.15 20.52 19.72
CA GLN A 94 -6.22 19.48 20.75
C GLN A 94 -6.98 18.24 20.27
N GLU A 95 -8.10 18.43 19.57
CA GLU A 95 -8.83 17.33 18.95
C GLU A 95 -8.04 16.67 17.81
N LYS A 96 -7.35 17.45 16.97
CA LYS A 96 -6.41 16.91 15.97
C LYS A 96 -5.27 16.12 16.62
N ARG A 97 -4.75 16.55 17.77
CA ARG A 97 -3.73 15.82 18.54
C ARG A 97 -4.28 14.55 19.18
N LYS A 98 -5.51 14.57 19.71
CA LYS A 98 -6.19 13.37 20.22
C LYS A 98 -6.54 12.38 19.12
N LEU A 99 -6.82 12.84 17.90
CA LEU A 99 -7.03 11.98 16.73
C LEU A 99 -5.70 11.41 16.20
N ALA A 100 -4.60 12.15 16.32
CA ALA A 100 -3.25 11.71 15.95
C ALA A 100 -2.63 10.76 16.98
N MET A 101 -2.96 10.90 18.27
CA MET A 101 -2.69 9.89 19.29
C MET A 101 -3.73 8.79 19.17
N GLY A 102 -3.38 7.68 18.50
CA GLY A 102 -4.24 6.50 18.43
C GLY A 102 -4.72 6.01 19.81
N ALA A 103 -5.59 4.99 19.81
CA ALA A 103 -6.16 4.44 21.03
C ALA A 103 -5.08 4.20 22.12
N PRO A 104 -5.38 4.46 23.41
CA PRO A 104 -4.42 4.25 24.49
C PRO A 104 -3.76 2.85 24.42
N PRO A 105 -2.47 2.71 24.80
CA PRO A 105 -1.75 1.44 24.68
C PRO A 105 -2.45 0.25 25.35
N GLU A 106 -3.15 0.48 26.46
CA GLU A 106 -3.96 -0.54 27.14
C GLU A 106 -5.14 -1.01 26.29
N ILE A 107 -5.84 -0.10 25.62
CA ILE A 107 -6.93 -0.42 24.68
C ILE A 107 -6.37 -1.17 23.48
N ILE A 108 -5.23 -0.74 22.92
CA ILE A 108 -4.57 -1.46 21.82
C ILE A 108 -4.23 -2.89 22.23
N ARG A 109 -3.69 -3.10 23.45
CA ARG A 109 -3.40 -4.44 23.96
C ARG A 109 -4.66 -5.30 24.02
N VAL A 110 -5.74 -4.79 24.62
CA VAL A 110 -7.02 -5.52 24.72
C VAL A 110 -7.58 -5.84 23.33
N LEU A 111 -7.66 -4.86 22.44
CA LEU A 111 -8.21 -5.04 21.09
C LEU A 111 -7.35 -5.97 20.24
N SER A 112 -6.02 -5.88 20.35
CA SER A 112 -5.12 -6.79 19.64
C SER A 112 -5.29 -8.23 20.11
N GLY A 113 -5.74 -8.47 21.34
CA GLY A 113 -6.08 -9.80 21.86
C GLY A 113 -7.19 -10.49 21.06
N LEU A 114 -8.07 -9.74 20.41
CA LEU A 114 -9.10 -10.31 19.54
C LEU A 114 -8.51 -11.03 18.32
N ASP A 115 -7.27 -10.70 17.95
CA ASP A 115 -6.55 -11.30 16.83
C ASP A 115 -5.77 -12.58 17.21
N ASP A 116 -6.02 -13.17 18.38
CA ASP A 116 -5.31 -14.38 18.87
C ASP A 116 -5.35 -15.54 17.88
N ARG A 117 -6.54 -15.84 17.35
CA ARG A 117 -6.72 -16.93 16.37
C ARG A 117 -5.94 -16.69 15.08
N LEU A 118 -5.88 -15.44 14.62
CA LEU A 118 -5.10 -15.07 13.45
C LEU A 118 -3.59 -15.16 13.75
N ALA A 119 -3.15 -14.72 14.92
CA ALA A 119 -1.75 -14.86 15.34
C ALA A 119 -1.31 -16.33 15.42
N ASP A 120 -2.19 -17.23 15.87
CA ASP A 120 -1.91 -18.66 15.90
C ASP A 120 -1.79 -19.26 14.49
N ALA A 121 -2.66 -18.84 13.55
CA ALA A 121 -2.56 -19.27 12.15
C ALA A 121 -1.27 -18.76 11.47
N LEU A 122 -0.83 -17.53 11.78
CA LEU A 122 0.46 -17.00 11.33
C LEU A 122 1.63 -17.79 11.94
N ARG A 123 1.55 -18.11 13.24
CA ARG A 123 2.58 -18.89 13.95
C ARG A 123 2.73 -20.30 13.38
N ALA A 124 1.62 -20.97 13.12
CA ALA A 124 1.58 -22.31 12.52
C ALA A 124 2.02 -22.30 11.04
N GLY A 125 2.10 -21.11 10.42
CA GLY A 125 2.35 -20.99 8.99
C GLY A 125 1.17 -21.41 8.13
N ASP A 126 -0.05 -21.52 8.69
CA ASP A 126 -1.26 -21.79 7.91
C ASP A 126 -1.56 -20.60 6.97
N ILE A 127 -1.23 -19.38 7.42
CA ILE A 127 -1.26 -18.14 6.65
C ILE A 127 0.15 -17.55 6.62
N LYS A 128 0.57 -17.01 5.46
CA LYS A 128 1.78 -16.21 5.33
C LYS A 128 1.50 -14.81 4.80
N LEU A 129 2.18 -13.81 5.34
CA LEU A 129 2.09 -12.43 4.86
C LEU A 129 3.25 -12.14 3.91
N LEU A 130 2.94 -11.64 2.71
CA LEU A 130 3.93 -11.14 1.76
C LEU A 130 4.58 -9.88 2.31
N SER A 131 5.91 -9.78 2.22
CA SER A 131 6.61 -8.54 2.56
C SER A 131 6.36 -7.49 1.48
N VAL A 132 5.88 -6.31 1.88
CA VAL A 132 5.74 -5.16 0.96
C VAL A 132 7.08 -4.79 0.33
N SER A 133 8.17 -4.86 1.11
CA SER A 133 9.52 -4.63 0.59
C SER A 133 9.88 -5.60 -0.54
N TRP A 134 9.42 -6.86 -0.46
CA TRP A 134 9.65 -7.86 -1.48
C TRP A 134 8.78 -7.61 -2.72
N LEU A 135 7.51 -7.26 -2.55
CA LEU A 135 6.62 -6.90 -3.65
C LEU A 135 7.16 -5.72 -4.47
N ARG A 136 7.69 -4.69 -3.79
CA ARG A 136 8.38 -3.56 -4.44
C ARG A 136 9.62 -4.01 -5.24
N ARG A 137 10.35 -5.03 -4.78
CA ARG A 137 11.48 -5.61 -5.55
C ARG A 137 10.99 -6.45 -6.72
N LEU A 138 9.89 -7.20 -6.56
CA LEU A 138 9.27 -7.99 -7.61
C LEU A 138 8.89 -7.11 -8.82
N ARG A 139 8.25 -5.96 -8.57
CA ARG A 139 7.85 -5.00 -9.62
C ARG A 139 9.02 -4.51 -10.48
N ARG A 140 10.23 -4.41 -9.92
CA ARG A 140 11.43 -3.95 -10.63
C ARG A 140 12.07 -5.01 -11.53
N GLN A 141 11.64 -6.28 -11.47
CA GLN A 141 12.23 -7.34 -12.26
C GLN A 141 11.66 -7.36 -13.69
N PRO A 142 12.51 -7.27 -14.73
CA PRO A 142 12.07 -7.49 -16.10
C PRO A 142 11.59 -8.94 -16.24
N ASN A 143 10.38 -9.14 -16.76
CA ASN A 143 9.77 -10.44 -17.09
C ASN A 143 9.26 -11.30 -15.91
N LYS A 144 9.19 -10.79 -14.67
CA LYS A 144 8.65 -11.51 -13.49
C LYS A 144 7.59 -10.74 -12.70
N ARG A 145 6.77 -9.92 -13.39
CA ARG A 145 5.69 -9.12 -12.78
C ARG A 145 4.53 -9.95 -12.22
N ARG A 146 4.54 -11.27 -12.42
CA ARG A 146 3.45 -12.15 -12.04
C ARG A 146 3.65 -12.66 -10.62
N LEU A 147 2.68 -12.39 -9.76
CA LEU A 147 2.61 -13.03 -8.45
C LEU A 147 2.41 -14.53 -8.64
N LYS A 148 3.19 -15.33 -7.92
CA LYS A 148 3.10 -16.79 -7.94
C LYS A 148 2.31 -17.30 -6.74
N ARG A 149 1.80 -18.53 -6.84
CA ARG A 149 1.15 -19.20 -5.71
C ARG A 149 2.14 -19.38 -4.56
N ARG A 150 1.62 -19.53 -3.34
CA ARG A 150 2.43 -19.73 -2.14
C ARG A 150 3.51 -20.78 -2.32
N GLN A 151 3.15 -21.97 -2.78
CA GLN A 151 4.08 -23.09 -2.90
C GLN A 151 5.21 -22.82 -3.92
N GLU A 152 4.87 -22.17 -5.04
CA GLU A 152 5.86 -21.78 -6.04
C GLU A 152 6.84 -20.75 -5.48
N LEU A 153 6.36 -19.80 -4.66
CA LEU A 153 7.21 -18.80 -4.00
C LEU A 153 8.14 -19.45 -2.96
N GLU A 154 7.63 -20.39 -2.17
CA GLU A 154 8.43 -21.16 -1.20
C GLU A 154 9.50 -21.99 -1.90
N ALA A 155 9.15 -22.70 -2.98
CA ALA A 155 10.09 -23.49 -3.77
C ALA A 155 11.19 -22.62 -4.41
N LEU A 156 10.83 -21.45 -4.96
CA LEU A 156 11.80 -20.50 -5.52
C LEU A 156 12.74 -19.93 -4.47
N PHE A 157 12.24 -19.66 -3.26
CA PHE A 157 13.07 -19.22 -2.14
C PHE A 157 14.04 -20.31 -1.72
N LEU A 158 13.55 -21.54 -1.51
CA LEU A 158 14.38 -22.71 -1.17
C LEU A 158 15.47 -22.97 -2.21
N ALA A 159 15.13 -22.89 -3.50
CA ALA A 159 16.07 -23.13 -4.59
C ALA A 159 17.12 -22.03 -4.77
N SER A 160 16.79 -20.77 -4.45
CA SER A 160 17.66 -19.62 -4.71
C SER A 160 18.46 -19.13 -3.51
N GLY A 161 18.07 -19.48 -2.29
CA GLY A 161 18.71 -19.01 -1.05
C GLY A 161 18.63 -17.48 -0.84
N LYS A 162 17.88 -16.75 -1.67
CA LYS A 162 17.66 -15.30 -1.54
C LYS A 162 16.71 -14.99 -0.39
N LYS A 163 16.53 -13.72 0.00
CA LYS A 163 15.57 -13.33 1.05
C LYS A 163 14.13 -13.81 0.76
N SER A 164 13.46 -14.32 1.79
CA SER A 164 12.08 -14.80 1.73
C SER A 164 11.11 -13.75 1.17
N PRO A 165 10.13 -14.15 0.35
CA PRO A 165 9.03 -13.28 -0.06
C PRO A 165 8.05 -12.96 1.07
N PHE A 166 8.06 -13.78 2.12
CA PHE A 166 7.17 -13.65 3.27
C PHE A 166 7.90 -13.06 4.47
N LEU A 167 7.15 -12.36 5.32
CA LEU A 167 7.58 -12.07 6.68
C LEU A 167 7.78 -13.38 7.47
N SER A 168 8.68 -13.38 8.44
CA SER A 168 8.73 -14.46 9.43
C SER A 168 7.43 -14.51 10.25
N ALA A 169 7.16 -15.62 10.92
CA ALA A 169 6.00 -15.72 11.79
C ALA A 169 6.04 -14.67 12.91
N GLU A 170 7.22 -14.46 13.49
CA GLU A 170 7.48 -13.48 14.54
C GLU A 170 7.26 -12.05 14.02
N GLU A 171 7.80 -11.72 12.85
CA GLU A 171 7.60 -10.42 12.20
C GLU A 171 6.13 -10.15 11.91
N ALA A 172 5.42 -11.15 11.37
CA ALA A 172 3.99 -11.05 11.04
C ALA A 172 3.12 -10.84 12.28
N ILE A 173 3.39 -11.60 13.35
CA ILE A 173 2.67 -11.47 14.62
C ILE A 173 3.00 -10.13 15.29
N ALA A 174 4.26 -9.72 15.31
CA ALA A 174 4.65 -8.43 15.86
C ALA A 174 3.97 -7.26 15.11
N LEU A 175 3.87 -7.35 13.79
CA LEU A 175 3.15 -6.38 12.97
C LEU A 175 1.65 -6.35 13.29
N LEU A 176 1.01 -7.51 13.41
CA LEU A 176 -0.41 -7.63 13.78
C LEU A 176 -0.69 -7.03 15.16
N ARG A 177 0.17 -7.31 16.15
CA ARG A 177 0.01 -6.84 17.53
C ARG A 177 0.42 -5.39 17.76
N ARG A 178 1.11 -4.77 16.81
CA ARG A 178 1.55 -3.38 16.91
C ARG A 178 0.38 -2.40 17.04
N GLY A 179 -0.80 -2.78 16.54
CA GLY A 179 -2.02 -1.98 16.68
C GLY A 179 -2.08 -0.75 15.78
N ASN A 180 -1.21 -0.67 14.77
CA ASN A 180 -1.15 0.42 13.80
C ASN A 180 -1.79 0.03 12.45
N ARG A 181 -2.54 -1.08 12.41
CA ARG A 181 -3.12 -1.69 11.22
C ARG A 181 -2.13 -1.99 10.11
N GLY A 182 -0.92 -2.42 10.47
CA GLY A 182 0.18 -2.64 9.53
C GLY A 182 0.07 -3.87 8.64
N VAL A 183 -0.94 -4.73 8.84
CA VAL A 183 -1.24 -5.87 7.95
C VAL A 183 -2.31 -5.46 6.94
N GLY A 184 -2.00 -5.46 5.65
CA GLY A 184 -2.99 -5.20 4.60
C GLY A 184 -3.71 -6.49 4.19
N ALA A 185 -5.04 -6.51 4.28
CA ALA A 185 -5.88 -7.61 3.83
C ALA A 185 -6.49 -7.26 2.46
N LEU A 186 -6.01 -7.92 1.40
CA LEU A 186 -6.45 -7.65 0.04
C LEU A 186 -7.75 -8.39 -0.28
N THR A 187 -8.77 -7.65 -0.72
CA THR A 187 -9.99 -8.21 -1.32
C THR A 187 -10.10 -7.73 -2.77
N HIS A 188 -10.07 -8.68 -3.70
CA HIS A 188 -10.11 -8.44 -5.14
C HIS A 188 -10.77 -9.61 -5.86
N GLY A 189 -11.35 -9.36 -7.03
CA GLY A 189 -11.79 -10.41 -7.94
C GLY A 189 -10.59 -11.00 -8.68
N TRP A 190 -10.55 -12.32 -8.81
CA TRP A 190 -9.60 -12.99 -9.68
C TRP A 190 -9.90 -12.64 -11.15
N LEU A 191 -8.86 -12.35 -11.92
CA LEU A 191 -9.01 -11.98 -13.33
C LEU A 191 -9.26 -13.18 -14.26
N SER A 192 -8.85 -14.39 -13.86
CA SER A 192 -9.16 -15.61 -14.60
C SER A 192 -9.22 -16.84 -13.69
N PRO A 193 -9.89 -17.94 -14.13
CA PRO A 193 -9.84 -19.21 -13.43
C PRO A 193 -8.40 -19.72 -13.32
N GLY A 194 -7.93 -19.93 -12.09
CA GLY A 194 -6.60 -20.47 -11.80
C GLY A 194 -5.46 -19.44 -11.75
N GLU A 195 -5.62 -18.23 -12.29
CA GLU A 195 -4.63 -17.15 -12.20
C GLU A 195 -5.26 -15.84 -11.72
N CYS A 196 -4.89 -15.37 -10.53
CA CYS A 196 -5.49 -14.17 -9.95
C CYS A 196 -5.10 -12.88 -10.69
N ASP A 197 -3.86 -12.82 -11.19
CA ASP A 197 -3.24 -11.63 -11.78
C ASP A 197 -2.28 -11.99 -12.93
N PRO A 198 -2.81 -12.42 -14.10
CA PRO A 198 -2.00 -12.96 -15.19
C PRO A 198 -1.02 -11.94 -15.78
N ASN A 199 -1.36 -10.66 -15.75
CA ASN A 199 -0.58 -9.58 -16.37
C ASN A 199 0.13 -8.65 -15.35
N GLY A 200 -0.09 -8.84 -14.04
CA GLY A 200 0.51 -8.00 -12.99
C GLY A 200 -0.26 -6.71 -12.70
N ALA A 201 -1.44 -6.51 -13.32
CA ALA A 201 -2.22 -5.30 -13.13
C ALA A 201 -2.71 -5.15 -11.68
N ARG A 202 -3.07 -6.26 -11.00
CA ARG A 202 -3.45 -6.21 -9.58
C ARG A 202 -2.25 -5.86 -8.72
N LEU A 203 -1.08 -6.39 -9.03
CA LEU A 203 0.16 -6.05 -8.32
C LEU A 203 0.47 -4.56 -8.44
N ASP A 204 0.36 -3.97 -9.62
CA ASP A 204 0.60 -2.54 -9.83
C ASP A 204 -0.41 -1.68 -9.06
N MET A 205 -1.70 -2.04 -9.09
CA MET A 205 -2.76 -1.39 -8.30
C MET A 205 -2.48 -1.46 -6.79
N VAL A 206 -2.15 -2.65 -6.27
CA VAL A 206 -1.86 -2.85 -4.84
C VAL A 206 -0.64 -2.03 -4.43
N LEU A 207 0.42 -2.02 -5.24
CA LEU A 207 1.62 -1.26 -4.94
C LEU A 207 1.38 0.26 -4.94
N ALA A 208 0.54 0.77 -5.84
CA ALA A 208 0.14 2.18 -5.83
C ALA A 208 -0.55 2.56 -4.51
N ALA A 209 -1.51 1.75 -4.06
CA ALA A 209 -2.18 2.00 -2.78
C ALA A 209 -1.24 1.88 -1.57
N LEU A 210 -0.21 1.04 -1.64
CA LEU A 210 0.78 0.90 -0.56
C LEU A 210 1.75 2.09 -0.45
N GLU A 211 1.90 2.90 -1.50
CA GLU A 211 2.65 4.16 -1.39
C GLU A 211 1.90 5.19 -0.52
N GLU A 212 0.56 5.17 -0.53
CA GLU A 212 -0.29 6.03 0.31
C GLU A 212 -0.46 5.50 1.75
N HIS A 213 -0.09 4.24 1.98
CA HIS A 213 -0.24 3.56 3.27
C HIS A 213 1.08 2.93 3.75
N PRO A 214 2.09 3.76 4.09
CA PRO A 214 3.42 3.30 4.48
C PRO A 214 3.44 2.49 5.79
N GLN A 215 2.38 2.58 6.61
CA GLN A 215 2.22 1.75 7.80
C GLN A 215 2.01 0.26 7.46
N ILE A 216 1.59 -0.07 6.24
CA ILE A 216 1.37 -1.44 5.80
C ILE A 216 2.70 -2.06 5.38
N GLU A 217 3.13 -3.09 6.11
CA GLU A 217 4.43 -3.75 5.89
C GLU A 217 4.27 -5.21 5.41
N GLY A 218 3.12 -5.82 5.69
CA GLY A 218 2.78 -7.20 5.34
C GLY A 218 1.43 -7.28 4.66
N ILE A 219 1.31 -8.09 3.61
CA ILE A 219 0.08 -8.26 2.83
C ILE A 219 -0.44 -9.69 2.92
N PHE A 220 -1.70 -9.82 3.32
CA PHE A 220 -2.48 -11.01 3.05
C PHE A 220 -3.07 -10.91 1.64
N TRP A 221 -2.62 -11.81 0.76
CA TRP A 221 -3.12 -11.99 -0.59
C TRP A 221 -3.45 -13.47 -0.75
N ASP A 222 -4.73 -13.83 -0.72
CA ASP A 222 -5.23 -15.22 -0.76
C ASP A 222 -4.42 -16.19 -1.64
N TYR A 223 -4.13 -15.80 -2.89
CA TYR A 223 -3.37 -16.57 -3.88
C TYR A 223 -1.94 -16.94 -3.43
N ALA A 224 -1.26 -16.05 -2.72
CA ALA A 224 0.13 -16.22 -2.30
C ALA A 224 0.29 -16.48 -0.79
N SER A 225 -0.74 -16.18 0.00
CA SER A 225 -0.76 -16.32 1.46
C SER A 225 -1.28 -17.69 1.92
N LEU A 226 -2.14 -18.31 1.13
CA LEU A 226 -2.74 -19.62 1.41
C LEU A 226 -2.17 -20.70 0.50
N PHE A 227 -2.24 -21.96 0.94
CA PHE A 227 -1.99 -23.09 0.03
C PHE A 227 -3.05 -23.15 -1.06
N GLN A 228 -2.62 -23.25 -2.31
CA GLN A 228 -3.49 -23.30 -3.49
C GLN A 228 -3.41 -24.66 -4.17
N ASN A 229 -4.39 -25.02 -4.98
CA ASN A 229 -4.15 -26.07 -5.98
C ASN A 229 -3.19 -25.52 -7.05
N LEU A 230 -2.24 -26.34 -7.48
CA LEU A 230 -1.31 -26.00 -8.56
C LEU A 230 -1.88 -26.49 -9.90
N PRO A 231 -1.38 -25.98 -11.04
CA PRO A 231 -1.85 -26.42 -12.36
C PRO A 231 -1.64 -27.91 -12.61
N ASP A 232 -0.61 -28.49 -12.00
CA ASP A 232 -0.14 -29.85 -12.18
C ASP A 232 -0.53 -30.79 -11.04
N ARG A 233 -1.02 -30.26 -9.90
CA ARG A 233 -1.44 -31.08 -8.75
C ARG A 233 -2.41 -30.37 -7.82
N ASP A 234 -3.24 -31.15 -7.15
CA ASP A 234 -3.97 -30.69 -5.97
C ASP A 234 -3.03 -30.44 -4.78
N ARG A 235 -3.57 -29.76 -3.76
CA ARG A 235 -2.91 -29.64 -2.46
C ARG A 235 -2.62 -31.01 -1.86
N THR A 236 -1.45 -31.15 -1.26
CA THR A 236 -1.14 -32.35 -0.47
C THR A 236 -2.08 -32.45 0.75
N PRO A 237 -2.15 -33.60 1.44
CA PRO A 237 -2.94 -33.72 2.67
C PRO A 237 -2.59 -32.67 3.73
N ASP A 238 -1.29 -32.40 3.93
CA ASP A 238 -0.82 -31.41 4.90
C ASP A 238 -1.16 -29.97 4.48
N GLU A 239 -0.97 -29.64 3.19
CA GLU A 239 -1.36 -28.34 2.62
C GLU A 239 -2.87 -28.11 2.72
N SER A 240 -3.66 -29.17 2.50
CA SER A 240 -5.12 -29.14 2.64
C SER A 240 -5.55 -28.95 4.08
N ALA A 241 -4.89 -29.61 5.03
CA ALA A 241 -5.15 -29.43 6.45
C ALA A 241 -4.82 -28.00 6.92
N ALA A 242 -3.67 -27.47 6.51
CA ALA A 242 -3.25 -26.10 6.78
C ALA A 242 -4.22 -25.07 6.18
N PHE A 243 -4.63 -25.27 4.93
CA PHE A 243 -5.63 -24.40 4.31
C PHE A 243 -6.96 -24.43 5.04
N LYS A 244 -7.45 -25.61 5.45
CA LYS A 244 -8.71 -25.70 6.20
C LYS A 244 -8.63 -24.91 7.50
N ARG A 245 -7.52 -25.00 8.23
CA ARG A 245 -7.28 -24.19 9.45
C ARG A 245 -7.25 -22.69 9.12
N ALA A 246 -6.58 -22.29 8.04
CA ALA A 246 -6.55 -20.90 7.60
C ALA A 246 -7.94 -20.35 7.28
N ILE A 247 -8.78 -21.11 6.58
CA ILE A 247 -10.15 -20.69 6.22
C ILE A 247 -10.99 -20.39 7.47
N MET A 248 -10.82 -21.15 8.55
CA MET A 248 -11.56 -20.97 9.80
C MET A 248 -11.29 -19.63 10.51
N VAL A 249 -10.23 -18.92 10.13
CA VAL A 249 -9.83 -17.61 10.70
C VAL A 249 -9.90 -16.46 9.69
N MET A 250 -10.49 -16.68 8.50
CA MET A 250 -10.57 -15.64 7.47
C MET A 250 -11.35 -14.41 7.91
N ALA A 251 -12.39 -14.59 8.74
CA ALA A 251 -13.11 -13.46 9.31
C ALA A 251 -12.18 -12.54 10.11
N ASP A 252 -11.25 -13.11 10.88
CA ASP A 252 -10.30 -12.38 11.73
C ASP A 252 -9.33 -11.53 10.87
N VAL A 253 -8.95 -12.02 9.67
CA VAL A 253 -8.12 -11.28 8.71
C VAL A 253 -8.79 -9.96 8.28
N TYR A 254 -10.10 -9.98 8.02
CA TYR A 254 -10.82 -8.82 7.49
C TYR A 254 -11.52 -7.97 8.57
N ALA A 255 -11.62 -8.46 9.80
CA ALA A 255 -12.37 -7.82 10.88
C ALA A 255 -11.49 -7.29 12.03
N SER A 256 -10.17 -7.38 11.93
CA SER A 256 -9.28 -6.91 12.99
C SER A 256 -9.51 -5.44 13.35
N ALA A 257 -9.68 -5.20 14.65
CA ALA A 257 -9.93 -3.87 15.19
C ALA A 257 -8.69 -2.96 15.11
N VAL A 258 -7.47 -3.52 15.17
CA VAL A 258 -6.23 -2.74 15.27
C VAL A 258 -5.07 -3.32 14.47
N GLY A 259 -5.13 -4.58 14.05
CA GLY A 259 -4.03 -5.28 13.40
C GLY A 259 -4.06 -5.21 11.88
N THR A 260 -5.25 -5.19 11.26
CA THR A 260 -5.39 -5.20 9.79
C THR A 260 -6.03 -3.94 9.20
N THR A 261 -5.66 -3.65 7.95
CA THR A 261 -6.23 -2.65 7.05
C THR A 261 -6.81 -3.37 5.84
N VAL A 262 -8.09 -3.20 5.53
CA VAL A 262 -8.69 -3.84 4.35
C VAL A 262 -8.45 -2.99 3.11
N LEU A 263 -7.85 -3.61 2.09
CA LEU A 263 -7.59 -3.05 0.78
C LEU A 263 -8.59 -3.67 -0.22
N GLN A 264 -9.63 -2.93 -0.58
CA GLN A 264 -10.72 -3.45 -1.41
C GLN A 264 -10.70 -2.89 -2.83
N SER A 265 -10.56 -3.77 -3.82
CA SER A 265 -10.73 -3.37 -5.22
C SER A 265 -12.15 -2.86 -5.46
N ARG A 266 -12.25 -1.72 -6.13
CA ARG A 266 -13.51 -1.08 -6.54
C ARG A 266 -13.90 -1.44 -7.96
N GLU A 267 -13.02 -2.13 -8.68
CA GLU A 267 -13.28 -2.53 -10.05
C GLU A 267 -14.34 -3.64 -10.07
N ILE A 268 -15.55 -3.28 -10.47
CA ILE A 268 -16.61 -4.22 -10.78
C ILE A 268 -16.45 -4.53 -12.26
N PRO A 269 -16.19 -5.79 -12.67
CA PRO A 269 -16.15 -6.11 -14.08
C PRO A 269 -17.48 -5.73 -14.75
N PRO A 270 -17.46 -5.22 -16.00
CA PRO A 270 -18.68 -4.86 -16.69
C PRO A 270 -19.63 -6.05 -16.75
N ARG A 271 -20.94 -5.77 -16.71
CA ARG A 271 -21.98 -6.79 -16.89
C ARG A 271 -21.73 -7.49 -18.23
N PRO A 272 -21.67 -8.83 -18.29
CA PRO A 272 -21.44 -9.51 -19.57
C PRO A 272 -22.58 -9.19 -20.55
N GLU A 273 -22.27 -8.95 -21.83
CA GLU A 273 -23.23 -8.61 -22.90
C GLU A 273 -24.38 -9.63 -23.02
N ALA A 274 -24.16 -10.88 -22.60
CA ALA A 274 -25.18 -11.93 -22.56
C ALA A 274 -26.34 -11.67 -21.59
N PHE A 275 -26.26 -10.61 -20.77
CA PHE A 275 -27.26 -10.23 -19.76
C PHE A 275 -27.81 -8.81 -19.95
N ASP A 276 -27.57 -8.18 -21.10
CA ASP A 276 -28.17 -6.89 -21.52
C ASP A 276 -29.49 -7.07 -22.29
#